data_AF-A0A832SM91-F1
#
_entry.id   AF-A0A832SM91-F1
#
_cell.length_a   1.000
_cell.length_b   1.000
_cell.length_c   1.000
_cell.angle_alpha   90.00
_cell.angle_beta   90.00
_cell.angle_gamma   90.00
#
_symmetry.space_group_name_H-M   'P 1'
#
loop_
_entity.id
_entity.type
_entity.pdbx_description
1 polymer ?
#
loop_
_entity_poly.entity_id
_entity_poly.type
_entity_poly.pdbx_seq_one_letter_code
_entity_poly.pdbx_strand_id
1 'polypeptide(L)' 'MEFNKDLLITLIGYFLAIFFNVWGLIYGALLYILKRNNETYYEHSRNIMAISVGLLIIKLFIQLGRFIF' A
#
# COMPACT_ATOMS: atom_id res chain seq x y z
N MET A 1 10.20 25.48 7.00
CA MET A 1 9.86 24.36 6.09
C MET A 1 8.55 23.79 6.61
N GLU A 2 7.42 24.10 5.97
CA GLU A 2 6.13 23.55 6.41
C GLU A 2 6.13 22.04 6.21
N PHE A 3 5.96 21.31 7.30
CA PHE A 3 5.93 19.86 7.26
C PHE A 3 4.68 19.41 6.50
N ASN A 4 4.87 18.91 5.28
CA ASN A 4 3.76 18.47 4.45
C ASN A 4 3.21 17.15 5.01
N LYS A 5 2.19 17.27 5.87
CA LYS A 5 1.51 16.15 6.52
C LYS A 5 0.94 15.15 5.51
N ASP A 6 0.56 15.62 4.32
CA ASP A 6 0.01 14.75 3.28
C ASP A 6 1.06 13.81 2.71
N LEU A 7 2.29 14.31 2.52
CA LEU A 7 3.43 13.50 2.10
C LEU A 7 3.76 12.42 3.15
N LEU A 8 3.73 12.78 4.44
CA LEU A 8 4.03 11.84 5.53
C LEU A 8 2.99 10.70 5.58
N ILE A 9 1.71 11.04 5.53
CA ILE A 9 0.60 10.06 5.55
C ILE A 9 0.73 9.08 4.38
N THR A 10 1.10 9.60 3.22
CA THR A 10 1.30 8.80 2.01
C THR A 10 2.52 7.88 2.14
N LEU A 11 3.65 8.41 2.65
CA LEU A 11 4.88 7.67 2.86
C LEU A 11 4.69 6.50 3.85
N ILE A 12 3.95 6.74 4.94
CA ILE A 12 3.57 5.70 5.90
C ILE A 12 2.79 4.57 5.20
N GLY A 13 1.90 4.91 4.27
CA GLY A 13 1.14 3.92 3.52
C GLY A 13 2.02 3.03 2.63
N TYR A 14 2.99 3.63 1.94
CA TYR A 14 3.96 2.86 1.16
C TYR A 14 4.85 1.97 2.03
N PHE A 15 5.28 2.47 3.20
CA PHE A 15 6.02 1.67 4.16
C PHE A 15 5.21 0.45 4.63
N LEU A 16 3.93 0.66 4.98
CA LEU A 16 3.02 -0.42 5.34
C LEU A 16 2.84 -1.41 4.19
N ALA A 17 2.71 -0.95 2.94
CA ALA A 17 2.56 -1.82 1.77
C ALA A 17 3.75 -2.77 1.55
N ILE A 18 4.97 -2.30 1.80
CA ILE A 18 6.19 -3.06 1.54
C ILE A 18 6.47 -4.08 2.65
N PHE A 19 6.42 -3.62 3.91
CA PHE A 19 6.80 -4.46 5.05
C PHE A 19 5.63 -5.28 5.58
N PHE A 20 4.41 -4.76 5.49
CA PHE A 20 3.20 -5.30 6.08
C PHE A 20 2.06 -5.32 5.06
N ASN A 21 2.22 -6.04 3.95
CA ASN A 21 1.32 -6.00 2.78
C ASN A 21 -0.18 -5.94 3.12
N VAL A 22 -0.65 -6.76 4.07
CA VAL A 22 -2.07 -6.77 4.48
C VAL A 22 -2.47 -5.45 5.11
N TRP A 23 -1.65 -4.90 6.01
CA TRP A 23 -1.87 -3.59 6.61
C TRP A 23 -1.74 -2.45 5.60
N GLY A 24 -0.81 -2.55 4.65
CA GLY A 24 -0.71 -1.59 3.55
C GLY A 24 -1.96 -1.59 2.66
N LEU A 25 -2.53 -2.76 2.40
CA LEU A 25 -3.78 -2.90 1.66
C LEU A 25 -4.95 -2.24 2.40
N ILE A 26 -5.10 -2.55 3.69
CA ILE A 26 -6.14 -1.95 4.55
C ILE A 26 -5.97 -0.43 4.61
N TYR A 27 -4.74 0.04 4.83
CA TYR A 27 -4.42 1.46 4.92
C TYR A 27 -4.69 2.20 3.60
N GLY A 28 -4.30 1.60 2.47
CA GLY A 28 -4.61 2.11 1.14
C GLY A 28 -6.12 2.18 0.90
N ALA A 29 -6.88 1.15 1.30
CA ALA A 29 -8.34 1.15 1.19
C ALA A 29 -8.99 2.24 2.07
N LEU A 30 -8.51 2.42 3.30
CA LEU A 30 -8.98 3.49 4.19
C LEU A 30 -8.71 4.87 3.60
N LEU A 31 -7.50 5.12 3.08
CA LEU A 31 -7.18 6.38 2.39
C LEU A 31 -8.06 6.59 1.16
N TYR A 32 -8.28 5.55 0.37
CA TYR A 32 -9.12 5.59 -0.82
C TYR A 32 -10.56 6.01 -0.49
N ILE A 33 -11.13 5.49 0.60
CA ILE A 33 -12.51 5.79 1.00
C ILE A 33 -12.60 7.16 1.70
N LEU A 34 -11.70 7.43 2.65
CA LEU A 34 -11.78 8.61 3.53
C LEU A 34 -11.28 9.89 2.87
N LYS A 35 -10.34 9.80 1.92
CA LYS A 35 -9.71 10.95 1.26
C LYS A 35 -9.96 10.98 -0.25
N ARG A 36 -10.99 10.27 -0.73
CA ARG A 36 -11.34 10.16 -2.17
C ARG A 36 -11.50 11.49 -2.91
N ASN A 37 -11.90 12.55 -2.19
CA ASN A 37 -12.16 13.86 -2.77
C ASN A 37 -10.87 14.66 -3.06
N ASN A 38 -9.71 14.18 -2.58
CA ASN A 38 -8.42 14.76 -2.88
C ASN A 38 -7.69 13.84 -3.87
N GLU A 39 -7.44 14.37 -5.07
CA GLU A 39 -6.84 13.64 -6.19
C GLU A 39 -5.49 13.01 -5.83
N THR A 40 -4.62 13.74 -5.11
CA THR A 40 -3.32 13.23 -4.67
C THR A 40 -3.46 11.99 -3.79
N TYR A 41 -4.36 12.03 -2.79
CA TYR A 41 -4.59 10.87 -1.92
C TYR A 41 -5.27 9.72 -2.66
N TYR A 42 -6.15 10.02 -3.62
CA TYR A 42 -6.81 9.02 -4.44
C TYR A 42 -5.81 8.23 -5.30
N GLU A 43 -4.88 8.92 -5.98
CA GLU A 43 -3.84 8.26 -6.77
C GLU A 43 -2.91 7.42 -5.91
N HIS A 44 -2.39 7.99 -4.82
CA HIS A 44 -1.46 7.27 -3.97
C HIS A 44 -2.10 6.09 -3.24
N SER A 45 -3.35 6.21 -2.79
CA SER A 45 -4.07 5.10 -2.16
C SER A 45 -4.22 3.91 -3.09
N ARG A 46 -4.52 4.14 -4.38
CA ARG A 46 -4.55 3.10 -5.41
C ARG A 46 -3.18 2.46 -5.62
N ASN A 47 -2.11 3.26 -5.65
CA ASN A 47 -0.75 2.76 -5.79
C ASN A 47 -0.30 1.92 -4.58
N ILE A 48 -0.62 2.37 -3.36
CA ILE A 48 -0.35 1.65 -2.11
C ILE A 48 -1.06 0.28 -2.13
N MET A 49 -2.34 0.24 -2.53
CA MET A 49 -3.08 -1.01 -2.68
C MET A 49 -2.46 -1.90 -3.74
N ALA A 50 -2.12 -1.37 -4.92
CA ALA A 50 -1.52 -2.14 -6.00
C ALA A 50 -0.18 -2.77 -5.61
N ILE A 51 0.70 -2.03 -4.93
CA ILE A 51 1.98 -2.54 -4.42
C ILE A 51 1.74 -3.65 -3.39
N SER A 52 0.80 -3.42 -2.47
CA SER A 52 0.45 -4.39 -1.42
C SER A 52 -0.01 -5.73 -2.02
N VAL A 53 -0.92 -5.68 -3.02
CA VAL A 53 -1.39 -6.87 -3.74
C VAL A 53 -0.27 -7.51 -4.54
N GLY A 54 0.51 -6.74 -5.30
CA GLY A 54 1.59 -7.26 -6.13
C GLY A 54 2.63 -8.01 -5.32
N LEU A 55 3.08 -7.44 -4.19
CA LEU A 55 4.01 -8.11 -3.29
C LEU A 55 3.39 -9.35 -2.62
N LEU A 56 2.09 -9.35 -2.35
CA LEU A 56 1.41 -10.50 -1.76
C LEU A 56 1.35 -11.66 -2.75
N ILE A 57 1.04 -11.37 -4.02
CA ILE A 57 1.09 -12.34 -5.12
C ILE A 57 2.51 -12.92 -5.27
N ILE A 58 3.54 -12.07 -5.29
CA ILE A 58 4.95 -12.52 -5.37
C ILE A 58 5.29 -13.46 -4.20
N LYS A 59 4.90 -13.09 -2.96
CA LYS A 59 5.12 -13.94 -1.78
C LYS A 59 4.43 -15.30 -1.91
N LEU A 60 3.19 -15.33 -2.43
CA LEU A 60 2.47 -16.58 -2.68
C LEU A 60 3.18 -17.46 -3.72
N PHE A 61 3.66 -16.88 -4.82
CA PHE A 61 4.44 -17.63 -5.83
C PHE A 61 5.73 -18.20 -5.25
N ILE A 62 6.48 -17.42 -4.46
CA ILE A 62 7.69 -17.90 -3.78
C ILE A 62 7.37 -19.04 -2.81
N GLN A 63 6.28 -18.92 -2.04
CA GLN A 63 5.86 -19.95 -1.09
C GLN A 63 5.42 -21.24 -1.79
N LEU A 64 4.67 -21.13 -2.89
CA LEU A 64 4.28 -22.28 -3.71
C LEU A 64 5.48 -22.94 -4.38
N GLY A 65 6.42 -22.15 -4.91
CA GLY A 65 7.66 -22.68 -5.48
C GLY A 65 8.49 -23.48 -4.45
N ARG A 66 8.61 -22.95 -3.22
CA ARG A 66 9.26 -23.65 -2.10
C ARG A 66 8.52 -24.90 -1.59
N PHE A 67 7.23 -25.01 -1.89
CA PHE A 67 6.45 -26.19 -1.50
C PHE A 67 6.60 -27.32 -2.52
N ILE A 68 6.87 -26.98 -3.78
CA ILE A 68 6.96 -27.93 -4.91
C ILE A 68 8.37 -28.49 -5.10
N PHE A 69 9.41 -27.69 -4.84
CA PHE A 69 10.84 -28.06 -4.94
C PHE A 69 11.47 -28.23 -3.55
#